data_AF-A0A3D5V8C1-F1
#
_entry.id   AF-A0A3D5V8C1-F1
#
_cell.length_a   1.000
_cell.length_b   1.000
_cell.length_c   1.000
_cell.angle_alpha   90.00
_cell.angle_beta   90.00
_cell.angle_gamma   90.00
#
_symmetry.space_group_name_H-M   'P 1'
#
loop_
_entity.id
_entity.type
_entity.pdbx_description
1 polymer ?
#
loop_
_entity_poly.entity_id
_entity_poly.type
_entity_poly.pdbx_seq_one_letter_code
_entity_poly.pdbx_strand_id
1 'polypeptide(L)'
;FLSFRIPRITTASNLAVELAKRTRFLRDEIIKIELEEEKEAKHKPLTGFYNAFKQYLIYSITPQQFADLYAQTLTYGLFAARTRANEDFNRELAYKYIPTTIGILRDIFRFISLEDPPKTLKIIVDDIAEILKVTQVNKILDRYFQEGKGKDPIIHFYETFLSKYDPEIKEKRGVYYTPEPVVKYIVNSLHQVLKDEFGLQDGFASEDVTVLDPAAGTLTFPAEAIK
;
A
#
# COMPACT_ATOMS: atom_id res chain seq x y z
N PHE A 1 -26.54 2.41 -29.32
CA PHE A 1 -25.94 2.30 -27.97
C PHE A 1 -24.43 2.42 -28.10
N LEU A 2 -23.84 3.51 -27.59
CA LEU A 2 -22.39 3.68 -27.57
C LEU A 2 -21.81 2.69 -26.55
N SER A 3 -21.08 1.67 -27.02
CA SER A 3 -20.34 0.77 -26.14
C SER A 3 -19.13 1.51 -25.57
N PHE A 4 -19.33 2.28 -24.50
CA PHE A 4 -18.22 2.86 -23.74
C PHE A 4 -17.39 1.71 -23.18
N ARG A 5 -16.11 1.65 -23.55
CA ARG A 5 -15.13 0.74 -22.97
C ARG A 5 -14.06 1.60 -22.31
N ILE A 6 -13.76 1.32 -21.05
CA ILE A 6 -12.64 1.93 -20.36
C ILE A 6 -11.37 1.65 -21.20
N PRO A 7 -10.61 2.68 -21.60
CA PRO A 7 -9.39 2.48 -22.38
C PRO A 7 -8.44 1.55 -21.63
N ARG A 8 -7.91 0.53 -22.31
CA ARG A 8 -6.96 -0.40 -21.67
C ARG A 8 -5.72 0.37 -21.24
N ILE A 9 -5.49 0.41 -19.93
CA ILE A 9 -4.26 0.96 -19.37
C ILE A 9 -3.16 -0.07 -19.56
N THR A 10 -2.10 0.33 -20.26
CA THR A 10 -0.99 -0.55 -20.63
C THR A 10 0.33 -0.16 -19.97
N THR A 11 0.37 0.98 -19.28
CA THR A 11 1.58 1.51 -18.63
C THR A 11 1.33 1.83 -17.18
N ALA A 12 2.37 1.70 -16.38
CA ALA A 12 2.35 2.03 -14.97
C ALA A 12 2.04 3.49 -14.69
N SER A 13 2.63 4.41 -15.47
CA SER A 13 2.41 5.84 -15.31
C SER A 13 0.93 6.20 -15.50
N ASN A 14 0.29 5.65 -16.54
CA ASN A 14 -1.13 5.89 -16.78
C ASN A 14 -2.00 5.28 -15.67
N LEU A 15 -1.67 4.06 -15.21
CA LEU A 15 -2.37 3.44 -14.09
C LEU A 15 -2.24 4.29 -12.81
N ALA A 16 -1.02 4.75 -12.50
CA ALA A 16 -0.74 5.61 -11.36
C ALA A 16 -1.54 6.92 -11.42
N VAL A 17 -1.64 7.55 -12.60
CA VAL A 17 -2.45 8.77 -12.80
C VAL A 17 -3.93 8.50 -12.57
N GLU A 18 -4.47 7.43 -13.14
CA GLU A 18 -5.90 7.11 -13.02
C GLU A 18 -6.30 6.68 -11.61
N LEU A 19 -5.44 5.91 -10.92
CA LEU A 19 -5.62 5.60 -9.50
C LEU A 19 -5.51 6.86 -8.65
N ALA A 20 -4.50 7.71 -8.87
CA ALA A 20 -4.30 8.93 -8.10
C ALA A 20 -5.51 9.87 -8.14
N LYS A 21 -6.14 10.02 -9.30
CA LYS A 21 -7.38 10.81 -9.44
C LYS A 21 -8.51 10.25 -8.56
N ARG A 22 -8.74 8.93 -8.63
CA ARG A 22 -9.79 8.25 -7.87
C ARG A 22 -9.53 8.25 -6.38
N THR A 23 -8.27 8.07 -5.97
CA THR A 23 -7.88 8.13 -4.56
C THR A 23 -8.11 9.53 -3.99
N ARG A 24 -7.80 10.60 -4.75
CA ARG A 24 -8.08 11.97 -4.30
C ARG A 24 -9.57 12.21 -4.17
N PHE A 25 -10.36 11.75 -5.15
CA PHE A 25 -11.82 11.83 -5.06
C PHE A 25 -12.37 11.05 -3.85
N LEU A 26 -11.91 9.81 -3.64
CA LEU A 26 -12.24 9.02 -2.46
C LEU A 26 -11.90 9.77 -1.16
N ARG A 27 -10.70 10.37 -1.07
CA ARG A 27 -10.29 11.15 0.10
C ARG A 27 -11.18 12.37 0.32
N ASP A 28 -11.29 13.21 -0.70
CA ASP A 28 -11.81 14.57 -0.57
C ASP A 28 -13.34 14.63 -0.60
N GLU A 29 -13.96 13.83 -1.46
CA GLU A 29 -15.39 13.91 -1.75
C GLU A 29 -16.20 12.80 -1.08
N ILE A 30 -15.54 11.77 -0.53
CA ILE A 30 -16.24 10.62 0.07
C ILE A 30 -15.86 10.51 1.55
N ILE A 31 -14.62 10.16 1.88
CA ILE A 31 -14.24 9.88 3.28
C ILE A 31 -14.40 11.12 4.17
N LYS A 32 -14.00 12.31 3.70
CA LYS A 32 -14.20 13.55 4.48
C LYS A 32 -15.68 13.83 4.73
N ILE A 33 -16.55 13.65 3.73
CA ILE A 33 -17.98 13.94 3.87
C ILE A 33 -18.65 12.92 4.78
N GLU A 34 -18.41 11.63 4.55
CA GLU A 34 -18.98 10.54 5.35
C GLU A 34 -18.55 10.64 6.83
N LEU A 35 -17.30 11.03 7.12
CA LEU A 35 -16.85 11.26 8.50
C LEU A 35 -17.60 12.39 9.20
N GLU A 36 -17.98 13.44 8.47
CA GLU A 36 -18.77 14.54 9.02
C GLU A 36 -20.24 14.12 9.22
N GLU A 37 -20.83 13.40 8.26
CA GLU A 37 -22.19 12.85 8.37
C GLU A 37 -22.32 11.84 9.51
N GLU A 38 -21.30 11.01 9.74
CA GLU A 38 -21.25 10.07 10.85
C GLU A 38 -21.27 10.75 12.22
N LYS A 39 -21.03 12.07 12.35
CA LYS A 39 -21.15 12.76 13.65
C LYS A 39 -22.56 12.68 14.22
N GLU A 40 -23.56 12.73 13.37
CA GLU A 40 -24.99 12.67 13.75
C GLU A 40 -25.63 11.29 13.51
N ALA A 41 -24.92 10.37 12.83
CA ALA A 41 -25.44 9.05 12.51
C ALA A 41 -25.46 8.09 13.73
N LYS A 42 -26.32 7.07 13.69
CA LYS A 42 -26.30 5.98 14.68
C LYS A 42 -25.21 4.94 14.41
N HIS A 43 -24.92 4.69 13.14
CA HIS A 43 -23.87 3.77 12.70
C HIS A 43 -22.68 4.58 12.19
N LYS A 44 -21.48 4.33 12.73
CA LYS A 44 -20.28 5.16 12.52
C LYS A 44 -19.01 4.36 12.22
N PRO A 45 -19.00 3.50 11.18
CA PRO A 45 -17.88 2.62 10.89
C PRO A 45 -16.58 3.39 10.58
N LEU A 46 -16.62 4.49 9.83
CA LEU A 46 -15.41 5.26 9.50
C LEU A 46 -14.84 5.96 10.73
N THR A 47 -15.70 6.47 11.62
CA THR A 47 -15.30 7.02 12.92
C THR A 47 -14.67 5.94 13.80
N GLY A 48 -15.19 4.71 13.75
CA GLY A 48 -14.59 3.54 14.39
C GLY A 48 -13.16 3.28 13.90
N PHE A 49 -12.96 3.25 12.58
CA PHE A 49 -11.62 3.14 11.99
C PHE A 49 -10.72 4.32 12.34
N TYR A 50 -11.23 5.55 12.35
CA TYR A 50 -10.48 6.73 12.77
C TYR A 50 -9.95 6.57 14.21
N ASN A 51 -10.82 6.15 15.13
CA ASN A 51 -10.43 5.90 16.51
C ASN A 51 -9.43 4.75 16.64
N ALA A 52 -9.58 3.67 15.85
CA ALA A 52 -8.63 2.58 15.83
C ALA A 52 -7.24 3.02 15.31
N PHE A 53 -7.19 3.81 14.24
CA PHE A 53 -5.94 4.40 13.74
C PHE A 53 -5.30 5.29 14.79
N LYS A 54 -6.10 6.11 15.47
CA LYS A 54 -5.62 6.98 16.54
C LYS A 54 -5.05 6.18 17.71
N GLN A 55 -5.72 5.13 18.13
CA GLN A 55 -5.32 4.34 19.30
C GLN A 55 -4.10 3.46 19.02
N TYR A 56 -4.04 2.81 17.86
CA TYR A 56 -3.08 1.73 17.60
C TYR A 56 -1.95 2.11 16.65
N LEU A 57 -2.09 3.17 15.85
CA LEU A 57 -1.11 3.56 14.83
C LEU A 57 -0.53 4.94 15.07
N ILE A 58 -1.36 5.98 15.14
CA ILE A 58 -0.92 7.39 15.16
C ILE A 58 -1.81 8.22 16.09
N TYR A 59 -1.41 8.37 17.35
CA TYR A 59 -2.19 9.08 18.39
C TYR A 59 -2.60 10.51 18.03
N SER A 60 -1.76 11.24 17.31
CA SER A 60 -1.98 12.63 16.92
C SER A 60 -2.66 12.81 15.56
N ILE A 61 -3.22 11.74 14.98
CA ILE A 61 -3.81 11.78 13.65
C ILE A 61 -5.05 12.69 13.58
N THR A 62 -5.03 13.64 12.64
CA THR A 62 -6.19 14.50 12.35
C THR A 62 -7.20 13.79 11.44
N PRO A 63 -8.48 14.21 11.40
CA PRO A 63 -9.46 13.66 10.47
C PRO A 63 -9.01 13.74 9.01
N GLN A 64 -8.33 14.83 8.63
CA GLN A 64 -7.81 15.01 7.27
C GLN A 64 -6.68 14.02 6.95
N GLN A 65 -5.76 13.80 7.91
CA GLN A 65 -4.70 12.81 7.77
C GLN A 65 -5.26 11.38 7.73
N PHE A 66 -6.30 11.10 8.51
CA PHE A 66 -7.00 9.82 8.47
C PHE A 66 -7.68 9.58 7.12
N ALA A 67 -8.44 10.55 6.60
CA ALA A 67 -9.09 10.42 5.30
C ALA A 67 -8.08 10.11 4.19
N ASP A 68 -6.93 10.78 4.24
CA ASP A 68 -5.82 10.53 3.32
C ASP A 68 -5.21 9.13 3.47
N LEU A 69 -4.87 8.71 4.69
CA LEU A 69 -4.33 7.36 4.95
C LEU A 69 -5.32 6.26 4.58
N TYR A 70 -6.60 6.44 4.90
CA TYR A 70 -7.65 5.48 4.61
C TYR A 70 -7.83 5.30 3.09
N ALA A 71 -7.90 6.41 2.34
CA ALA A 71 -8.03 6.38 0.88
C ALA A 71 -6.81 5.71 0.21
N GLN A 72 -5.60 6.04 0.67
CA GLN A 72 -4.37 5.39 0.19
C GLN A 72 -4.35 3.90 0.53
N THR A 73 -4.74 3.53 1.75
CA THR A 73 -4.79 2.13 2.21
C THR A 73 -5.75 1.31 1.36
N LEU A 74 -6.93 1.84 1.05
CA LEU A 74 -7.89 1.17 0.17
C LEU A 74 -7.33 1.02 -1.25
N THR A 75 -6.82 2.08 -1.84
CA THR A 75 -6.33 2.03 -3.24
C THR A 75 -5.15 1.08 -3.37
N TYR A 76 -4.16 1.21 -2.49
CA TYR A 76 -2.96 0.37 -2.54
C TYR A 76 -3.26 -1.07 -2.13
N GLY A 77 -4.14 -1.27 -1.14
CA GLY A 77 -4.61 -2.60 -0.77
C GLY A 77 -5.32 -3.30 -1.93
N LEU A 78 -6.18 -2.60 -2.68
CA LEU A 78 -6.82 -3.14 -3.88
C LEU A 78 -5.80 -3.48 -4.96
N PHE A 79 -4.82 -2.61 -5.19
CA PHE A 79 -3.72 -2.88 -6.12
C PHE A 79 -2.97 -4.15 -5.72
N ALA A 80 -2.54 -4.26 -4.45
CA ALA A 80 -1.82 -5.42 -3.94
C ALA A 80 -2.70 -6.70 -3.90
N ALA A 81 -4.00 -6.58 -3.71
CA ALA A 81 -4.94 -7.69 -3.86
C ALA A 81 -5.01 -8.15 -5.32
N ARG A 82 -5.07 -7.20 -6.27
CA ARG A 82 -5.10 -7.47 -7.71
C ARG A 82 -3.85 -8.18 -8.19
N THR A 83 -2.66 -7.85 -7.69
CA THR A 83 -1.40 -8.53 -8.08
C THR A 83 -1.38 -10.01 -7.66
N ARG A 84 -2.15 -10.38 -6.64
CA ARG A 84 -2.28 -11.75 -6.13
C ARG A 84 -3.46 -12.53 -6.76
N ALA A 85 -4.29 -11.86 -7.55
CA ALA A 85 -5.45 -12.45 -8.21
C ALA A 85 -5.09 -13.00 -9.59
N ASN A 86 -5.46 -14.26 -9.86
CA ASN A 86 -5.13 -14.96 -11.11
C ASN A 86 -6.11 -14.66 -12.25
N GLU A 87 -7.35 -14.28 -11.96
CA GLU A 87 -8.41 -14.13 -12.96
C GLU A 87 -9.22 -12.85 -12.71
N ASP A 88 -10.44 -13.01 -12.22
CA ASP A 88 -11.38 -11.94 -11.96
C ASP A 88 -10.99 -11.15 -10.71
N PHE A 89 -11.37 -9.88 -10.72
CA PHE A 89 -11.10 -8.96 -9.64
C PHE A 89 -12.23 -7.96 -9.52
N ASN A 90 -12.72 -7.77 -8.30
CA ASN A 90 -13.70 -6.76 -7.94
C ASN A 90 -13.52 -6.44 -6.45
N ARG A 91 -14.29 -5.46 -5.94
CA ARG A 91 -14.26 -5.05 -4.53
C ARG A 91 -14.47 -6.22 -3.58
N GLU A 92 -15.46 -7.08 -3.82
CA GLU A 92 -15.83 -8.18 -2.91
C GLU A 92 -14.74 -9.26 -2.85
N LEU A 93 -14.14 -9.59 -4.00
CA LEU A 93 -13.04 -10.54 -4.09
C LEU A 93 -11.75 -10.02 -3.46
N ALA A 94 -11.57 -8.69 -3.35
CA ALA A 94 -10.35 -8.11 -2.81
C ALA A 94 -10.01 -8.65 -1.41
N TYR A 95 -11.03 -8.82 -0.54
CA TYR A 95 -10.83 -9.40 0.79
C TYR A 95 -10.15 -10.78 0.77
N LYS A 96 -10.39 -11.63 -0.24
CA LYS A 96 -9.73 -12.94 -0.34
C LYS A 96 -8.21 -12.82 -0.53
N TYR A 97 -7.76 -11.76 -1.18
CA TYR A 97 -6.36 -11.59 -1.59
C TYR A 97 -5.53 -10.68 -0.68
N ILE A 98 -6.15 -10.09 0.35
CA ILE A 98 -5.44 -9.33 1.39
C ILE A 98 -4.80 -10.28 2.42
N PRO A 99 -3.53 -10.12 2.79
CA PRO A 99 -2.90 -10.92 3.85
C PRO A 99 -3.66 -10.85 5.18
N THR A 100 -3.72 -11.96 5.91
CA THR A 100 -4.39 -12.05 7.22
C THR A 100 -3.54 -11.51 8.37
N THR A 101 -2.28 -11.13 8.10
CA THR A 101 -1.28 -10.76 9.11
C THR A 101 -1.49 -9.37 9.72
N ILE A 102 -2.23 -8.48 9.05
CA ILE A 102 -2.43 -7.08 9.51
C ILE A 102 -3.91 -6.87 9.86
N GLY A 103 -4.24 -6.84 11.16
CA GLY A 103 -5.61 -6.78 11.66
C GLY A 103 -6.42 -5.59 11.13
N ILE A 104 -5.92 -4.36 11.29
CA ILE A 104 -6.61 -3.14 10.85
C ILE A 104 -6.86 -3.15 9.34
N LEU A 105 -5.87 -3.54 8.54
CA LEU A 105 -6.02 -3.66 7.09
C LEU A 105 -7.09 -4.70 6.73
N ARG A 106 -7.09 -5.84 7.42
CA ARG A 106 -8.06 -6.90 7.22
C ARG A 106 -9.48 -6.44 7.53
N ASP A 107 -9.66 -5.66 8.59
CA ASP A 107 -10.98 -5.16 9.00
C ASP A 107 -11.50 -4.08 8.05
N ILE A 108 -10.65 -3.19 7.55
CA ILE A 108 -11.03 -2.26 6.47
C ILE A 108 -11.55 -3.03 5.26
N PHE A 109 -10.81 -4.05 4.82
CA PHE A 109 -11.22 -4.84 3.66
C PHE A 109 -12.41 -5.75 3.92
N ARG A 110 -12.63 -6.18 5.16
CA ARG A 110 -13.87 -6.87 5.55
C ARG A 110 -15.06 -5.93 5.40
N PHE A 111 -14.97 -4.73 5.99
CA PHE A 111 -16.00 -3.71 5.90
C PHE A 111 -16.31 -3.36 4.45
N ILE A 112 -15.29 -3.03 3.64
CA ILE A 112 -15.57 -2.61 2.26
C ILE A 112 -16.00 -3.73 1.32
N SER A 113 -15.69 -4.99 1.62
CA SER A 113 -15.96 -6.12 0.71
C SER A 113 -17.21 -6.90 1.09
N LEU A 114 -17.43 -7.15 2.39
CA LEU A 114 -18.38 -8.14 2.89
C LEU A 114 -19.54 -7.54 3.70
N GLU A 115 -19.41 -6.29 4.13
CA GLU A 115 -20.43 -5.62 4.94
C GLU A 115 -21.24 -4.62 4.08
N ASP A 116 -21.87 -3.64 4.72
CA ASP A 116 -22.70 -2.63 4.06
C ASP A 116 -22.11 -1.20 4.18
N PRO A 117 -20.98 -0.90 3.52
CA PRO A 117 -20.44 0.45 3.48
C PRO A 117 -21.39 1.41 2.74
N PRO A 118 -21.27 2.74 2.98
CA PRO A 118 -22.03 3.75 2.27
C PRO A 118 -22.01 3.58 0.75
N LYS A 119 -23.13 3.85 0.08
CA LYS A 119 -23.29 3.62 -1.37
C LYS A 119 -22.24 4.38 -2.20
N THR A 120 -21.98 5.62 -1.84
CA THR A 120 -20.93 6.51 -2.38
C THR A 120 -19.55 5.85 -2.28
N LEU A 121 -19.22 5.30 -1.11
CA LEU A 121 -17.98 4.55 -0.87
C LEU A 121 -17.90 3.27 -1.72
N LYS A 122 -18.99 2.49 -1.82
CA LYS A 122 -19.04 1.29 -2.70
C LYS A 122 -18.70 1.66 -4.14
N ILE A 123 -19.35 2.69 -4.69
CA ILE A 123 -19.20 3.10 -6.09
C ILE A 123 -17.75 3.45 -6.42
N ILE A 124 -17.08 4.27 -5.61
CA ILE A 124 -15.71 4.69 -5.91
C ILE A 124 -14.71 3.53 -5.74
N VAL A 125 -14.94 2.64 -4.77
CA VAL A 125 -14.10 1.46 -4.55
C VAL A 125 -14.28 0.45 -5.69
N ASP A 126 -15.52 0.27 -6.17
CA ASP A 126 -15.82 -0.55 -7.36
C ASP A 126 -15.17 0.02 -8.62
N ASP A 127 -15.17 1.35 -8.82
CA ASP A 127 -14.50 2.02 -9.94
C ASP A 127 -12.97 1.84 -9.90
N ILE A 128 -12.36 1.94 -8.72
CA ILE A 128 -10.93 1.62 -8.54
C ILE A 128 -10.67 0.14 -8.87
N ALA A 129 -11.49 -0.77 -8.37
CA ALA A 129 -11.34 -2.20 -8.61
C ALA A 129 -11.51 -2.55 -10.10
N GLU A 130 -12.44 -1.92 -10.80
CA GLU A 130 -12.68 -2.13 -12.23
C GLU A 130 -11.48 -1.67 -13.07
N ILE A 131 -10.88 -0.52 -12.74
CA ILE A 131 -9.62 -0.09 -13.38
C ILE A 131 -8.53 -1.14 -13.21
N LEU A 132 -8.38 -1.69 -12.01
CA LEU A 132 -7.39 -2.71 -11.71
C LEU A 132 -7.69 -4.04 -12.44
N LYS A 133 -8.96 -4.37 -12.62
CA LYS A 133 -9.42 -5.54 -13.36
C LYS A 133 -9.07 -5.44 -14.85
N VAL A 134 -9.42 -4.34 -15.50
CA VAL A 134 -9.20 -4.15 -16.96
C VAL A 134 -7.74 -3.88 -17.32
N THR A 135 -6.92 -3.54 -16.31
CA THR A 135 -5.49 -3.31 -16.47
C THR A 135 -4.71 -4.62 -16.40
N GLN A 136 -3.73 -4.78 -17.29
CA GLN A 136 -2.80 -5.92 -17.27
C GLN A 136 -1.71 -5.69 -16.21
N VAL A 137 -2.10 -5.65 -14.92
CA VAL A 137 -1.22 -5.29 -13.79
C VAL A 137 0.04 -6.16 -13.76
N ASN A 138 -0.10 -7.49 -13.92
CA ASN A 138 1.06 -8.39 -13.90
C ASN A 138 2.04 -8.07 -15.04
N LYS A 139 1.55 -7.75 -16.26
CA LYS A 139 2.45 -7.34 -17.35
C LYS A 139 3.12 -5.99 -17.10
N ILE A 140 2.47 -5.08 -16.39
CA ILE A 140 3.07 -3.81 -15.99
C ILE A 140 4.21 -4.08 -15.00
N LEU A 141 4.00 -4.98 -14.04
CA LEU A 141 5.02 -5.39 -13.05
C LEU A 141 6.17 -6.14 -13.71
N ASP A 142 5.90 -7.06 -14.64
CA ASP A 142 6.91 -7.82 -15.38
C ASP A 142 7.84 -6.90 -16.18
N ARG A 143 7.30 -5.87 -16.84
CA ARG A 143 8.11 -4.87 -17.55
C ARG A 143 9.00 -4.07 -16.61
N TYR A 144 8.49 -3.68 -15.45
CA TYR A 144 9.32 -3.00 -14.43
C TYR A 144 10.49 -3.84 -13.96
N PHE A 145 10.24 -5.14 -13.75
CA PHE A 145 11.29 -6.09 -13.39
C PHE A 145 12.35 -6.20 -14.50
N GLN A 146 11.93 -6.31 -15.76
CA GLN A 146 12.83 -6.38 -16.92
C GLN A 146 13.63 -5.10 -17.16
N GLU A 147 13.08 -3.92 -16.84
CA GLU A 147 13.78 -2.63 -16.94
C GLU A 147 14.85 -2.41 -15.86
N GLY A 148 15.09 -3.40 -14.97
CA GLY A 148 16.16 -3.34 -13.98
C GLY A 148 15.93 -2.31 -12.87
N LYS A 149 14.68 -1.90 -12.64
CA LYS A 149 14.35 -0.88 -11.63
C LYS A 149 14.36 -1.37 -10.19
N GLY A 150 14.54 -2.67 -9.96
CA GLY A 150 14.61 -3.31 -8.64
C GLY A 150 13.87 -4.64 -8.62
N LYS A 151 14.09 -5.45 -7.57
CA LYS A 151 13.48 -6.79 -7.46
C LYS A 151 12.00 -6.77 -7.05
N ASP A 152 11.48 -5.66 -6.55
CA ASP A 152 10.08 -5.55 -6.11
C ASP A 152 9.28 -4.51 -6.94
N PRO A 153 8.63 -4.95 -8.03
CA PRO A 153 7.88 -4.05 -8.91
C PRO A 153 6.64 -3.44 -8.25
N ILE A 154 6.14 -4.01 -7.14
CA ILE A 154 4.98 -3.48 -6.40
C ILE A 154 5.38 -2.20 -5.66
N ILE A 155 6.55 -2.20 -5.01
CA ILE A 155 7.09 -1.03 -4.30
C ILE A 155 7.32 0.13 -5.28
N HIS A 156 7.95 -0.12 -6.43
CA HIS A 156 8.18 0.93 -7.43
C HIS A 156 6.89 1.50 -8.01
N PHE A 157 5.87 0.65 -8.18
CA PHE A 157 4.55 1.15 -8.56
C PHE A 157 3.97 2.07 -7.48
N TYR A 158 4.10 1.72 -6.21
CA TYR A 158 3.65 2.56 -5.10
C TYR A 158 4.31 3.94 -5.11
N GLU A 159 5.62 4.02 -5.36
CA GLU A 159 6.32 5.31 -5.49
C GLU A 159 5.82 6.13 -6.68
N THR A 160 5.59 5.46 -7.82
CA THR A 160 5.04 6.09 -9.02
C THR A 160 3.64 6.63 -8.73
N PHE A 161 2.78 5.84 -8.09
CA PHE A 161 1.46 6.23 -7.62
C PHE A 161 1.53 7.43 -6.67
N LEU A 162 2.35 7.37 -5.61
CA LEU A 162 2.50 8.45 -4.64
C LEU A 162 2.92 9.76 -5.31
N SER A 163 3.87 9.70 -6.26
CA SER A 163 4.30 10.88 -7.00
C SER A 163 3.19 11.53 -7.83
N LYS A 164 2.20 10.74 -8.28
CA LYS A 164 1.02 11.25 -9.00
C LYS A 164 -0.12 11.62 -8.07
N TYR A 165 -0.22 10.98 -6.91
CA TYR A 165 -1.27 11.16 -5.93
C TYR A 165 -1.06 12.45 -5.12
N ASP A 166 0.11 12.59 -4.51
CA ASP A 166 0.45 13.74 -3.68
C ASP A 166 1.99 13.89 -3.60
N PRO A 167 2.59 14.73 -4.46
CA PRO A 167 4.04 14.90 -4.52
C PRO A 167 4.61 15.55 -3.26
N GLU A 168 3.86 16.43 -2.59
CA GLU A 168 4.30 17.05 -1.32
C GLU A 168 4.28 16.03 -0.18
N ILE A 169 3.27 15.16 -0.11
CA ILE A 169 3.23 14.07 0.86
C ILE A 169 4.38 13.10 0.65
N LYS A 170 4.76 12.81 -0.60
CA LYS A 170 5.92 11.95 -0.89
C LYS A 170 7.19 12.49 -0.22
N GLU A 171 7.46 13.78 -0.37
CA GLU A 171 8.63 14.45 0.22
C GLU A 171 8.50 14.55 1.74
N LYS A 172 7.35 14.99 2.25
CA LYS A 172 7.08 15.16 3.69
C LYS A 172 7.08 13.85 4.48
N ARG A 173 6.63 12.74 3.88
CA ARG A 173 6.63 11.42 4.53
C ARG A 173 7.96 10.68 4.39
N GLY A 174 8.92 11.23 3.66
CA GLY A 174 10.25 10.62 3.51
C GLY A 174 10.20 9.20 2.95
N VAL A 175 9.16 8.85 2.19
CA VAL A 175 9.01 7.49 1.61
C VAL A 175 9.98 7.38 0.44
N TYR A 176 11.24 7.15 0.77
CA TYR A 176 12.32 6.89 -0.16
C TYR A 176 12.71 5.43 -0.03
N TYR A 177 12.60 4.69 -1.12
CA TYR A 177 13.20 3.38 -1.18
C TYR A 177 14.73 3.50 -1.10
N THR A 178 15.35 2.88 -0.10
CA THR A 178 16.80 2.81 0.02
C THR A 178 17.34 1.96 -1.15
N PRO A 179 18.22 2.49 -2.02
CA PRO A 179 18.70 1.74 -3.18
C PRO A 179 19.33 0.40 -2.77
N GLU A 180 19.00 -0.68 -3.48
CA GLU A 180 19.53 -2.03 -3.19
C GLU A 180 21.06 -2.08 -3.04
N PRO A 181 21.87 -1.39 -3.87
CA PRO A 181 23.33 -1.40 -3.70
C PRO A 181 23.78 -0.81 -2.36
N VAL A 182 23.07 0.19 -1.84
CA VAL A 182 23.36 0.82 -0.54
C VAL A 182 23.01 -0.13 0.59
N VAL A 183 21.83 -0.74 0.55
CA VAL A 183 21.40 -1.73 1.55
C VAL A 183 22.39 -2.89 1.60
N LYS A 184 22.72 -3.45 0.44
CA LYS A 184 23.67 -4.58 0.33
C LYS A 184 25.06 -4.21 0.85
N TYR A 185 25.54 -3.00 0.55
CA TYR A 185 26.84 -2.54 1.06
C TYR A 185 26.84 -2.47 2.59
N ILE A 186 25.81 -1.86 3.19
CA ILE A 186 25.70 -1.72 4.64
C ILE A 186 25.59 -3.10 5.31
N VAL A 187 24.70 -3.97 4.82
CA VAL A 187 24.52 -5.32 5.38
C VAL A 187 25.80 -6.13 5.26
N ASN A 188 26.44 -6.17 4.08
CA ASN A 188 27.70 -6.91 3.94
C ASN A 188 28.82 -6.36 4.83
N SER A 189 28.88 -5.04 5.01
CA SER A 189 29.88 -4.41 5.89
C SER A 189 29.66 -4.81 7.36
N LEU A 190 28.40 -4.77 7.83
CA LEU A 190 28.07 -5.23 9.18
C LEU A 190 28.33 -6.73 9.36
N HIS A 191 28.05 -7.55 8.34
CA HIS A 191 28.37 -8.97 8.36
C HIS A 191 29.88 -9.22 8.54
N GLN A 192 30.76 -8.47 7.85
CA GLN A 192 32.20 -8.58 8.07
C GLN A 192 32.61 -8.10 9.47
N VAL A 193 32.05 -6.99 9.95
CA VAL A 193 32.33 -6.49 11.31
C VAL A 193 31.97 -7.53 12.38
N LEU A 194 30.83 -8.22 12.26
CA LEU A 194 30.45 -9.30 13.18
C LEU A 194 31.49 -10.43 13.19
N LYS A 195 32.07 -10.77 12.03
CA LYS A 195 33.08 -11.82 11.91
C LYS A 195 34.44 -11.39 12.46
N ASP A 196 34.91 -10.22 12.04
CA ASP A 196 36.28 -9.78 12.27
C ASP A 196 36.47 -9.18 13.66
N GLU A 197 35.51 -8.39 14.15
CA GLU A 197 35.62 -7.64 15.41
C GLU A 197 34.91 -8.35 16.58
N PHE A 198 33.85 -9.11 16.31
CA PHE A 198 33.07 -9.81 17.34
C PHE A 198 33.32 -11.33 17.36
N GLY A 199 34.11 -11.86 16.42
CA GLY A 199 34.46 -13.29 16.35
C GLY A 199 33.30 -14.21 15.95
N LEU A 200 32.17 -13.65 15.52
CA LEU A 200 30.97 -14.39 15.13
C LEU A 200 31.11 -14.87 13.69
N GLN A 201 31.65 -16.07 13.48
CA GLN A 201 32.03 -16.59 12.15
C GLN A 201 30.87 -16.65 11.13
N ASP A 202 29.64 -16.84 11.63
CA ASP A 202 28.42 -16.88 10.83
C ASP A 202 27.77 -15.50 10.64
N GLY A 203 28.35 -14.44 11.22
CA GLY A 203 27.87 -13.07 11.12
C GLY A 203 26.40 -12.96 11.54
N PHE A 204 25.54 -12.49 10.63
CA PHE A 204 24.09 -12.37 10.86
C PHE A 204 23.38 -13.70 11.13
N ALA A 205 23.96 -14.84 10.76
CA ALA A 205 23.38 -16.15 11.02
C ALA A 205 23.74 -16.72 12.41
N SER A 206 24.57 -16.02 13.19
CA SER A 206 24.87 -16.43 14.56
C SER A 206 23.65 -16.25 15.48
N GLU A 207 23.39 -17.24 16.35
CA GLU A 207 22.26 -17.23 17.29
C GLU A 207 22.29 -16.06 18.27
N ASP A 208 23.49 -15.52 18.54
CA ASP A 208 23.71 -14.38 19.43
C ASP A 208 23.38 -13.02 18.77
N VAL A 209 23.00 -12.98 17.49
CA VAL A 209 22.69 -11.75 16.75
C VAL A 209 21.19 -11.53 16.65
N THR A 210 20.74 -10.39 17.18
CA THR A 210 19.36 -9.90 17.00
C THR A 210 19.35 -8.69 16.07
N VAL A 211 18.63 -8.77 14.96
CA VAL A 211 18.49 -7.67 14.00
C VAL A 211 17.25 -6.84 14.32
N LEU A 212 17.44 -5.54 14.49
CA LEU A 212 16.36 -4.57 14.67
C LEU A 212 16.54 -3.41 13.70
N ASP A 213 15.50 -3.11 12.92
CA ASP A 213 15.42 -1.91 12.11
C ASP A 213 14.22 -1.05 12.58
N PRO A 214 14.46 -0.01 13.40
CA PRO A 214 13.40 0.83 13.95
C PRO A 214 12.64 1.66 12.89
N ALA A 215 13.20 1.79 11.69
CA ALA A 215 12.65 2.58 10.59
C ALA A 215 12.55 1.73 9.31
N ALA A 216 12.18 0.46 9.48
CA ALA A 216 12.34 -0.55 8.44
C ALA A 216 11.59 -0.30 7.13
N GLY A 217 10.53 0.53 7.15
CA GLY A 217 9.78 0.90 5.96
C GLY A 217 9.31 -0.34 5.20
N THR A 218 9.95 -0.63 4.06
CA THR A 218 9.67 -1.80 3.21
C THR A 218 10.39 -3.09 3.65
N LEU A 219 10.99 -3.08 4.84
CA LEU A 219 11.78 -4.17 5.44
C LEU A 219 13.03 -4.55 4.63
N THR A 220 13.59 -3.62 3.84
CA THR A 220 14.71 -3.94 2.93
C THR A 220 15.97 -4.39 3.67
N PHE A 221 16.31 -3.79 4.82
CA PHE A 221 17.48 -4.19 5.60
C PHE A 221 17.31 -5.57 6.24
N PRO A 222 16.22 -5.85 7.01
CA PRO A 222 15.97 -7.21 7.50
C PRO A 222 15.91 -8.25 6.38
N ALA A 223 15.27 -7.93 5.25
CA ALA A 223 15.14 -8.85 4.11
C ALA A 223 16.48 -9.15 3.43
N GLU A 224 17.44 -8.22 3.45
CA GLU A 224 18.80 -8.45 2.95
C GLU A 224 19.65 -9.20 3.98
N ALA A 225 19.48 -8.92 5.29
CA ALA A 225 20.25 -9.56 6.35
C ALA A 225 19.97 -11.07 6.51
N ILE A 226 18.81 -11.56 6.06
CA ILE A 226 18.42 -12.97 6.10
C ILE A 226 18.79 -13.77 4.83
N LYS A 227 19.44 -13.14 3.85
CA LYS A 227 19.91 -13.80 2.62
C LYS A 227 21.30 -14.40 2.80
#